data_AF-A0AAJ5FIV3-F1
#
_entry.id   AF-A0AAJ5FIV3-F1
#
_cell.length_a   1.000
_cell.length_b   1.000
_cell.length_c   1.000
_cell.angle_alpha   90.00
_cell.angle_beta   90.00
_cell.angle_gamma   90.00
#
_symmetry.space_group_name_H-M   'P 1'
#
loop_
_entity.id
_entity.type
_entity.pdbx_description
1 polymer ?
#
loop_
_entity_poly.entity_id
_entity_poly.type
_entity_poly.pdbx_seq_one_letter_code
_entity_poly.pdbx_strand_id
1 'polypeptide(L)'
;MANKEYQGINDCDFFVFVFPGGKGANVEFGIATALGKPIYIFDTTDQVKNPEKTSTFYLMSHVHSFHGTVDAFKDYLINEVSRKDFHSVSDK
;
A
#
# COMPACT_ATOMS: atom_id res chain seq x y z
N MET A 1 -15.52 5.47 -15.59
CA MET A 1 -15.08 4.46 -14.62
C MET A 1 -13.71 4.86 -14.08
N ALA A 2 -12.67 4.89 -14.93
CA ALA A 2 -11.31 5.36 -14.60
C ALA A 2 -11.21 6.67 -13.79
N ASN A 3 -11.95 7.72 -14.16
CA ASN A 3 -11.91 8.99 -13.41
C ASN A 3 -12.38 8.85 -11.95
N LYS A 4 -13.28 7.90 -11.65
CA LYS A 4 -13.72 7.64 -10.27
C LYS A 4 -12.68 6.85 -9.49
N GLU A 5 -11.99 5.91 -10.13
CA GLU A 5 -10.85 5.19 -9.54
C GLU A 5 -9.73 6.16 -9.22
N TYR A 6 -9.35 7.01 -10.18
CA TYR A 6 -8.36 8.07 -9.99
C TYR A 6 -8.74 9.05 -8.86
N GLN A 7 -10.00 9.48 -8.80
CA GLN A 7 -10.48 10.33 -7.71
C GLN A 7 -10.36 9.63 -6.35
N GLY A 8 -10.72 8.34 -6.27
CA GLY A 8 -10.55 7.56 -5.05
C GLY A 8 -9.10 7.48 -4.57
N ILE A 9 -8.13 7.37 -5.49
CA ILE A 9 -6.70 7.40 -5.14
C ILE A 9 -6.26 8.78 -4.65
N ASN A 10 -6.77 9.86 -5.25
CA ASN A 10 -6.47 11.22 -4.78
C ASN A 10 -7.01 11.48 -3.38
N ASP A 11 -8.24 11.02 -3.11
CA ASP A 11 -8.96 11.33 -1.88
C ASP A 11 -8.59 10.43 -0.69
N CYS A 12 -7.90 9.30 -0.92
CA CYS A 12 -7.55 8.39 0.17
C CYS A 12 -6.39 8.90 1.03
N ASP A 13 -6.40 8.55 2.32
CA ASP A 13 -5.28 8.83 3.24
C ASP A 13 -4.11 7.86 3.03
N PHE A 14 -4.42 6.62 2.65
CA PHE A 14 -3.46 5.57 2.31
C PHE A 14 -4.04 4.62 1.26
N PHE A 15 -3.17 3.86 0.59
CA PHE A 15 -3.55 2.91 -0.44
C PHE A 15 -3.23 1.48 0.01
N VAL A 16 -4.18 0.56 -0.17
CA VAL A 16 -3.99 -0.87 0.08
C VAL A 16 -3.92 -1.60 -1.26
N PHE A 17 -2.87 -2.40 -1.45
CA PHE A 17 -2.65 -3.18 -2.66
C PHE A 17 -2.64 -4.68 -2.33
N VAL A 18 -3.53 -5.46 -2.95
CA VAL A 18 -3.51 -6.92 -2.80
C VAL A 18 -2.61 -7.49 -3.90
N PHE A 19 -1.49 -8.10 -3.50
CA PHE A 19 -0.55 -8.74 -4.41
C PHE A 19 -0.85 -10.24 -4.54
N PRO A 20 -0.85 -10.80 -5.77
CA PRO A 20 -0.55 -10.14 -7.05
C PRO A 20 -1.72 -9.30 -7.58
N GLY A 21 -1.42 -8.13 -8.13
CA GLY A 21 -2.40 -7.24 -8.76
C GLY A 21 -2.47 -7.39 -10.29
N GLY A 22 -3.62 -7.06 -10.85
CA GLY A 22 -3.81 -6.95 -12.32
C GLY A 22 -3.26 -5.65 -12.90
N LYS A 23 -3.43 -5.46 -14.22
CA LYS A 23 -2.95 -4.26 -14.94
C LYS A 23 -3.46 -2.96 -14.32
N GLY A 24 -4.76 -2.88 -14.03
CA GLY A 24 -5.38 -1.72 -13.39
C GLY A 24 -4.78 -1.43 -12.02
N ALA A 25 -4.74 -2.43 -11.14
CA ALA A 25 -4.17 -2.29 -9.80
C ALA A 25 -2.70 -1.79 -9.83
N ASN A 26 -1.89 -2.24 -10.80
CA ASN A 26 -0.52 -1.74 -10.96
C ASN A 26 -0.46 -0.27 -11.42
N VAL A 27 -1.42 0.17 -12.24
CA VAL A 27 -1.58 1.59 -12.60
C VAL A 27 -1.96 2.40 -11.36
N GLU A 28 -2.92 1.92 -10.58
CA GLU A 28 -3.36 2.59 -9.34
C GLU A 28 -2.22 2.68 -8.31
N PHE A 29 -1.45 1.61 -8.14
CA PHE A 29 -0.23 1.59 -7.32
C PHE A 29 0.77 2.66 -7.77
N GLY A 30 1.02 2.77 -9.07
CA GLY A 30 1.91 3.77 -9.64
C GLY A 30 1.44 5.20 -9.39
N ILE A 31 0.13 5.46 -9.52
CA ILE A 31 -0.47 6.77 -9.22
C ILE A 31 -0.36 7.09 -7.73
N ALA A 32 -0.68 6.14 -6.85
CA ALA A 32 -0.54 6.31 -5.40
C ALA A 32 0.92 6.62 -4.99
N THR A 33 1.88 5.92 -5.60
CA THR A 33 3.32 6.16 -5.43
C THR A 33 3.69 7.58 -5.85
N ALA A 34 3.24 8.02 -7.03
CA ALA A 34 3.53 9.36 -7.55
C ALA A 34 2.91 10.49 -6.69
N LEU A 35 1.76 10.23 -6.07
CA LEU A 35 1.11 11.13 -5.12
C LEU A 35 1.71 11.09 -3.71
N GLY A 36 2.74 10.26 -3.48
CA GLY A 36 3.38 10.10 -2.17
C GLY A 36 2.46 9.49 -1.11
N LYS A 37 1.43 8.75 -1.51
CA LYS A 37 0.52 8.08 -0.58
C LYS A 37 1.28 6.96 0.13
N PRO A 38 1.08 6.74 1.44
CA PRO A 38 1.51 5.52 2.10
C PRO A 38 0.87 4.30 1.44
N ILE A 39 1.66 3.28 1.12
CA ILE A 39 1.17 2.06 0.48
C ILE A 39 1.37 0.86 1.40
N TYR A 40 0.31 0.08 1.57
CA TYR A 40 0.33 -1.18 2.30
C TYR A 40 -0.03 -2.34 1.38
N ILE A 41 0.91 -3.26 1.19
CA ILE A 41 0.72 -4.45 0.36
C ILE A 41 0.29 -5.63 1.23
N PHE A 42 -0.82 -6.26 0.87
CA PHE A 42 -1.15 -7.61 1.33
C PHE A 42 -0.61 -8.64 0.33
N ASP A 43 0.46 -9.33 0.69
CA ASP A 43 1.08 -10.36 -0.13
C ASP A 43 0.42 -11.71 0.12
N THR A 44 -0.33 -12.19 -0.85
CA THR A 44 -1.00 -13.51 -0.77
C THR A 44 -0.09 -14.69 -1.14
N THR A 45 1.16 -14.42 -1.52
CA THR A 45 2.07 -15.40 -2.15
C THR A 45 3.46 -15.50 -1.53
N ASP A 46 3.80 -14.58 -0.62
CA ASP A 46 5.15 -14.43 -0.04
C ASP A 46 6.25 -14.22 -1.10
N GLN A 47 5.94 -13.48 -2.17
CA GLN A 47 6.87 -13.21 -3.27
C GLN A 47 7.16 -11.73 -3.49
N VAL A 48 6.44 -10.80 -2.84
CA VAL A 48 6.60 -9.34 -3.06
C VAL A 48 8.05 -8.91 -2.92
N LYS A 49 8.77 -9.49 -1.93
CA LYS A 49 10.17 -9.18 -1.63
C LYS A 49 11.20 -9.82 -2.56
N ASN A 50 10.77 -10.56 -3.57
CA ASN A 50 11.67 -11.20 -4.54
C ASN A 50 11.83 -10.33 -5.80
N PRO A 51 12.92 -9.54 -5.92
CA PRO A 51 13.11 -8.61 -7.04
C PRO A 51 13.32 -9.30 -8.39
N GLU A 52 13.63 -10.60 -8.42
CA GLU A 52 13.75 -11.36 -9.67
C GLU A 52 12.39 -11.76 -10.24
N LYS A 53 11.35 -11.79 -9.38
CA LYS A 53 10.00 -12.25 -9.74
C LYS A 53 8.97 -11.11 -9.76
N THR A 54 9.28 -9.97 -9.13
CA THR A 54 8.34 -8.88 -8.94
C THR A 54 8.94 -7.54 -9.32
N SER A 55 8.10 -6.51 -9.31
CA SER A 55 8.53 -5.13 -9.56
C SER A 55 9.33 -4.60 -8.39
N THR A 56 10.52 -4.04 -8.65
CA THR A 56 11.34 -3.38 -7.62
C THR A 56 10.67 -2.15 -6.99
N PHE A 57 9.64 -1.59 -7.64
CA PHE A 57 8.81 -0.53 -7.06
C PHE A 57 8.10 -0.96 -5.77
N TYR A 58 7.85 -2.26 -5.56
CA TYR A 58 7.28 -2.75 -4.29
C TYR A 58 8.26 -2.71 -3.11
N LEU A 59 9.54 -2.45 -3.36
CA LEU A 59 10.61 -2.43 -2.36
C LEU A 59 10.98 -1.00 -1.93
N MET A 60 10.25 0.02 -2.40
CA MET A 60 10.46 1.40 -2.00
C MET A 60 10.13 1.61 -0.51
N SER A 61 10.84 2.52 0.15
CA SER A 61 10.73 2.72 1.61
C SER A 61 9.35 3.14 2.12
N HIS A 62 8.53 3.77 1.28
CA HIS A 62 7.16 4.17 1.60
C HIS A 62 6.11 3.09 1.32
N VAL A 63 6.56 1.91 0.86
CA VAL A 63 5.74 0.74 0.58
C VAL A 63 6.00 -0.30 1.67
N HIS A 64 4.93 -0.71 2.35
CA HIS A 64 5.01 -1.64 3.46
C HIS A 64 4.28 -2.94 3.11
N SER A 65 4.99 -4.07 3.06
CA SER A 65 4.41 -5.36 2.70
C SER A 65 4.18 -6.27 3.90
N PHE A 66 3.03 -6.94 3.94
CA PHE A 66 2.68 -7.95 4.93
C PHE A 66 2.25 -9.26 4.25
N HIS A 67 2.77 -10.39 4.72
CA HIS A 67 2.31 -11.73 4.34
C HIS A 67 1.69 -12.42 5.56
N GLY A 68 0.55 -13.09 5.35
CA GLY A 68 -0.17 -13.79 6.41
C GLY A 68 -1.66 -13.90 6.09
N THR A 69 -2.49 -14.00 7.13
CA THR A 69 -3.95 -14.02 6.98
C THR A 69 -4.52 -12.61 6.81
N VAL A 70 -5.72 -12.51 6.25
CA VAL A 70 -6.45 -11.24 6.14
C VAL A 70 -6.72 -10.61 7.51
N ASP A 71 -7.05 -11.43 8.53
CA ASP A 71 -7.25 -10.95 9.89
C ASP A 71 -6.00 -10.34 10.49
N ALA A 72 -4.85 -11.00 10.31
CA ALA A 72 -3.58 -10.46 10.78
C ALA A 72 -3.15 -9.22 9.98
N PHE A 73 -3.49 -9.14 8.69
CA PHE A 73 -3.25 -7.95 7.88
C PHE A 73 -4.08 -6.75 8.35
N LYS A 74 -5.35 -6.97 8.73
CA LYS A 74 -6.20 -5.93 9.34
C LYS A 74 -5.57 -5.40 10.62
N ASP A 75 -5.10 -6.28 11.51
CA ASP A 75 -4.46 -5.86 12.76
C ASP A 75 -3.13 -5.12 12.50
N TYR A 76 -2.35 -5.59 11.52
CA TYR A 76 -1.15 -4.91 11.04
C TYR A 76 -1.46 -3.48 10.54
N LEU A 77 -2.47 -3.32 9.67
CA LEU A 77 -2.88 -2.03 9.13
C LEU A 77 -3.29 -1.05 10.24
N ILE A 78 -4.12 -1.48 11.18
CA ILE A 78 -4.57 -0.64 12.31
C ILE A 78 -3.36 -0.13 13.10
N ASN A 79 -2.39 -1.00 13.38
CA ASN A 79 -1.19 -0.62 14.12
C ASN A 79 -0.26 0.32 13.34
N GLU A 80 -0.12 0.15 12.03
CA GLU A 80 0.72 1.03 11.20
C GLU A 80 0.13 2.42 11.02
N VAL A 81 -1.19 2.49 10.79
CA VAL A 81 -1.89 3.76 10.59
C VAL A 81 -1.95 4.55 11.91
N SER A 82 -2.31 3.89 13.01
CA SER A 82 -2.41 4.55 14.33
C SER A 82 -1.07 5.11 14.85
N ARG A 83 0.07 4.50 14.46
CA ARG A 83 1.40 5.01 14.83
C ARG A 83 1.73 6.33 14.14
N LYS A 84 1.21 6.59 12.94
CA LYS A 84 1.46 7.84 12.20
C LYS A 84 0.68 9.01 12.79
N ASP A 85 -0.54 8.77 13.29
CA ASP A 85 -1.33 9.80 13.96
C ASP A 85 -0.61 10.33 15.20
N PHE A 86 0.09 9.48 15.96
CA PHE A 86 0.80 9.89 17.17
C PHE A 86 2.01 10.80 16.92
N HIS A 87 2.77 10.59 15.83
CA HIS A 87 3.89 11.47 15.48
C HIS A 87 3.40 12.85 15.01
N SER A 88 2.25 12.92 14.34
CA SER A 88 1.69 14.21 13.89
C SER A 88 1.18 15.11 15.04
N VAL A 89 0.95 14.54 16.22
CA VAL A 89 0.47 15.24 17.41
C VAL A 89 1.63 15.70 18.31
N SER A 90 2.78 15.02 18.33
CA SER A 90 3.92 15.45 19.15
C SER A 90 4.77 16.57 18.55
N ASP A 91 4.53 16.92 17.28
CA ASP A 91 5.24 17.98 16.56
C ASP A 91 4.46 19.32 16.50
N LYS A 92 3.49 19.52 17.40
CA LYS A 92 2.78 20.79 17.62
C LYS A 92 2.89 21.23 19.06
#